data_AF-A0A6F9CJ11-F1
#
_entry.id   AF-A0A6F9CJ11-F1
#
_cell.length_a   1.000
_cell.length_b   1.000
_cell.length_c   1.000
_cell.angle_alpha   90.00
_cell.angle_beta   90.00
_cell.angle_gamma   90.00
#
_symmetry.space_group_name_H-M   'P 1'
#
loop_
_entity.id
_entity.type
_entity.pdbx_description
1 polymer ?
#
loop_
_entity_poly.entity_id
_entity_poly.type
_entity_poly.pdbx_seq_one_letter_code
_entity_poly.pdbx_strand_id
1 'polypeptide(L)'
;MWTVITLERKERNPIGALNPKRAAFYAERYETWEEDQTPPYHYNTHYSTAKSTLLWLLRIEPFTTFFLNANNNKFDHADRTFSAITRSWRHCQRDTSDVKELIPEFYYLPEMFGNSNGYHLGQREDGSMVCDVELPPWANKPEDFVRINRMRGPEAVRALNVFHHLTYEGSVSLDSITDPALREVRLDTTRYDTHVTVTMDTNPPTPPHPPPIYPAPP
;
A
#
# COMPACT_ATOMS: atom_id res chain seq x y z
N MET A 1 -1.68 -20.28 7.03
CA MET A 1 -1.91 -19.63 5.72
C MET A 1 -2.11 -18.15 6.03
N TRP A 2 -1.02 -17.38 6.06
CA TRP A 2 -0.99 -16.02 6.63
C TRP A 2 -0.11 -15.12 5.77
N THR A 3 -0.61 -13.99 5.28
CA THR A 3 0.24 -12.85 4.88
C THR A 3 -0.52 -11.54 4.95
N VAL A 4 -0.01 -10.64 5.80
CA VAL A 4 -0.47 -9.27 6.05
C VAL A 4 0.49 -8.30 5.35
N ILE A 5 -0.04 -7.44 4.47
CA ILE A 5 0.68 -6.70 3.41
C ILE A 5 1.52 -5.50 3.90
N THR A 6 1.97 -5.43 5.15
CA THR A 6 2.80 -4.25 5.55
C THR A 6 3.82 -4.46 6.66
N LEU A 7 3.87 -5.64 7.26
CA LEU A 7 4.99 -6.04 8.13
C LEU A 7 5.88 -7.12 7.50
N GLU A 8 5.44 -7.76 6.40
CA GLU A 8 6.28 -8.61 5.54
C GLU A 8 6.44 -8.04 4.13
N ARG A 9 6.77 -6.75 3.97
CA ARG A 9 7.75 -6.50 2.90
C ARG A 9 9.01 -7.18 3.43
N LYS A 10 9.25 -8.44 3.07
CA LYS A 10 10.56 -9.08 3.26
C LYS A 10 11.52 -8.06 2.65
N GLU A 11 12.23 -7.28 3.47
CA GLU A 11 12.66 -5.89 3.22
C GLU A 11 13.55 -5.66 1.98
N ARG A 12 13.70 -6.66 1.12
CA ARG A 12 14.58 -6.70 -0.05
C ARG A 12 13.90 -7.09 -1.35
N ASN A 13 12.64 -7.54 -1.35
CA ASN A 13 12.01 -8.01 -2.59
C ASN A 13 11.40 -6.84 -3.41
N PRO A 14 11.77 -6.68 -4.69
CA PRO A 14 11.15 -5.70 -5.60
C PRO A 14 9.70 -6.11 -5.91
N ILE A 15 8.86 -5.15 -6.32
CA ILE A 15 7.44 -5.40 -6.70
C ILE A 15 7.31 -6.62 -7.60
N GLY A 16 8.15 -6.71 -8.64
CA GLY A 16 8.14 -7.81 -9.60
C GLY A 16 8.27 -9.21 -8.99
N ALA A 17 8.94 -9.33 -7.84
CA ALA A 17 9.23 -10.59 -7.16
C ALA A 17 8.19 -10.99 -6.08
N LEU A 18 7.18 -10.16 -5.81
CA LEU A 18 6.19 -10.43 -4.76
C LEU A 18 5.21 -11.55 -5.13
N ASN A 19 4.81 -11.60 -6.40
CA ASN A 19 3.96 -12.66 -6.94
C ASN A 19 4.85 -13.80 -7.47
N PRO A 20 4.81 -15.03 -6.90
CA PRO A 20 5.69 -16.13 -7.30
C PRO A 20 5.56 -16.51 -8.78
N LYS A 21 4.35 -16.47 -9.34
CA LYS A 21 4.14 -16.77 -10.77
C LYS A 21 4.84 -15.74 -11.66
N ARG A 22 4.81 -14.48 -11.25
CA ARG A 22 5.44 -13.39 -11.98
C ARG A 22 6.97 -13.39 -11.79
N ALA A 23 7.43 -13.71 -10.58
CA ALA A 23 8.85 -13.91 -10.31
C ALA A 23 9.45 -15.00 -11.21
N ALA A 24 8.74 -16.12 -11.38
CA ALA A 24 9.13 -17.19 -12.30
C ALA A 24 9.19 -16.71 -13.76
N PHE A 25 8.18 -15.96 -14.22
CA PHE A 25 8.19 -15.37 -15.57
C PHE A 25 9.41 -14.46 -15.80
N TYR A 26 9.76 -13.60 -14.84
CA TYR A 26 10.92 -12.72 -14.99
C TYR A 26 12.24 -13.48 -14.96
N ALA A 27 12.35 -14.54 -14.15
CA ALA A 27 13.53 -15.39 -14.11
C ALA A 27 13.72 -16.14 -15.44
N GLU A 28 12.66 -16.76 -15.97
CA GLU A 28 12.67 -17.46 -17.26
C GLU A 28 13.10 -16.52 -18.39
N ARG A 29 12.48 -15.33 -18.49
CA ARG A 29 12.84 -14.32 -19.50
C ARG A 29 14.32 -13.92 -19.42
N TYR A 30 14.88 -13.81 -18.22
CA TYR A 30 16.29 -13.46 -18.02
C TYR A 30 17.22 -14.60 -18.44
N GLU A 31 16.85 -15.85 -18.13
CA GLU A 31 17.65 -17.05 -18.44
C GLU A 31 17.65 -17.38 -19.94
N THR A 32 16.53 -17.20 -20.63
CA THR A 32 16.39 -17.52 -22.07
C THR A 32 16.71 -16.33 -22.97
N TRP A 33 17.56 -15.41 -22.53
CA TRP A 33 17.86 -14.18 -23.27
C TRP A 33 18.79 -14.44 -24.46
N GLU A 34 18.35 -14.10 -25.67
CA GLU A 34 19.08 -14.38 -26.92
C GLU A 34 19.56 -13.11 -27.66
N GLU A 35 19.36 -11.91 -27.11
CA GLU A 35 19.75 -10.66 -27.80
C GLU A 35 21.24 -10.33 -27.58
N ASP A 36 22.06 -10.46 -28.63
CA ASP A 36 23.52 -10.24 -28.58
C ASP A 36 23.96 -8.81 -28.22
N GLN A 37 23.13 -7.80 -28.50
CA GLN A 37 23.49 -6.39 -28.31
C GLN A 37 23.05 -5.79 -26.97
N THR A 38 22.20 -6.51 -26.21
CA THR A 38 21.57 -6.00 -25.00
C THR A 38 21.79 -6.99 -23.86
N PRO A 39 22.39 -6.59 -22.73
CA PRO A 39 22.49 -7.47 -21.56
C PRO A 39 21.11 -7.92 -21.06
N PRO A 40 20.97 -9.13 -20.48
CA PRO A 40 19.70 -9.60 -19.95
C PRO A 40 19.22 -8.73 -18.78
N TYR A 41 17.90 -8.57 -18.68
CA TYR A 41 17.26 -7.80 -17.60
C TYR A 41 15.89 -8.40 -17.25
N HIS A 42 15.48 -8.21 -15.99
CA HIS A 42 14.22 -8.75 -15.49
C HIS A 42 13.01 -7.86 -15.85
N TYR A 43 13.17 -6.53 -15.78
CA TYR A 43 12.05 -5.58 -15.92
C TYR A 43 12.28 -4.66 -17.13
N ASN A 44 11.30 -4.58 -18.02
CA ASN A 44 11.28 -3.63 -19.13
C ASN A 44 10.79 -2.23 -18.72
N THR A 45 10.31 -2.09 -17.48
CA THR A 45 9.84 -0.83 -16.89
C THR A 45 10.53 -0.57 -15.57
N HIS A 46 10.60 0.71 -15.20
CA HIS A 46 11.26 1.14 -13.97
C HIS A 46 10.23 1.40 -12.87
N TYR A 47 10.61 1.11 -11.62
CA TYR A 47 9.74 1.27 -10.46
C TYR A 47 9.42 2.75 -10.13
N SER A 48 10.25 3.67 -10.62
CA SER A 48 10.10 5.12 -10.46
C SER A 48 10.27 5.81 -11.81
N THR A 49 9.20 6.41 -12.33
CA THR A 49 9.22 7.19 -13.57
C THR A 49 8.42 8.47 -13.40
N ALA A 50 8.77 9.50 -14.17
CA ALA A 50 7.98 10.73 -14.21
C ALA A 50 6.51 10.42 -14.59
N LYS A 51 6.28 9.52 -15.55
CA LYS A 51 4.93 9.09 -15.95
C LYS A 51 4.15 8.47 -14.79
N SER A 52 4.76 7.56 -14.02
CA SER A 52 4.09 6.97 -12.85
C SER A 52 3.79 8.00 -11.77
N THR A 53 4.69 8.96 -11.53
CA THR A 53 4.46 10.04 -10.56
C THR A 53 3.30 10.94 -10.99
N LEU A 54 3.25 11.34 -12.27
CA LEU A 54 2.15 12.13 -12.80
C LEU A 54 0.81 11.38 -12.75
N LEU A 55 0.82 10.06 -12.96
CA LEU A 55 -0.38 9.23 -12.83
C LEU A 55 -0.89 9.18 -11.37
N TRP A 56 0.01 9.08 -10.39
CA TRP A 56 -0.35 9.14 -8.97
C TRP A 56 -0.92 10.50 -8.57
N LEU A 57 -0.34 11.59 -9.09
CA LEU A 57 -0.69 12.96 -8.74
C LEU A 57 -1.65 13.63 -9.73
N LEU A 58 -2.34 12.84 -10.56
CA LEU A 58 -3.18 13.34 -11.67
C LEU A 58 -4.23 14.37 -11.25
N ARG A 59 -4.62 14.40 -9.98
CA ARG A 59 -5.66 15.28 -9.43
C ARG A 59 -5.12 16.58 -8.83
N ILE A 60 -3.80 16.75 -8.80
CA ILE A 60 -3.11 17.86 -8.14
C ILE A 60 -2.39 18.71 -9.18
N GLU A 61 -2.63 20.03 -9.17
CA GLU A 61 -1.81 20.95 -9.96
C GLU A 61 -0.45 21.20 -9.29
N PRO A 62 0.64 21.41 -10.06
CA PRO A 62 0.70 21.52 -11.52
C PRO A 62 0.81 20.16 -12.27
N PHE A 63 0.70 19.03 -11.57
CA PHE A 63 0.93 17.71 -12.13
C PHE A 63 -0.13 17.29 -13.17
N THR A 64 -1.38 17.71 -13.01
CA THR A 64 -2.42 17.55 -14.04
C THR A 64 -1.97 18.21 -15.34
N THR A 65 -1.54 19.47 -15.28
CA THR A 65 -1.05 20.22 -16.46
C THR A 65 0.13 19.50 -17.12
N PHE A 66 1.09 19.03 -16.32
CA PHE A 66 2.23 18.26 -16.84
C PHE A 66 1.81 16.94 -17.49
N PHE A 67 0.86 16.23 -16.89
CA PHE A 67 0.31 14.99 -17.45
C PHE A 67 -0.34 15.25 -18.82
N LEU A 68 -1.20 16.26 -18.90
CA LEU A 68 -1.89 16.62 -20.14
C LEU A 68 -0.90 17.02 -21.24
N ASN A 69 0.08 17.87 -20.93
CA ASN A 69 1.11 18.28 -21.87
C ASN A 69 1.91 17.08 -22.42
N ALA A 70 2.23 16.11 -21.55
CA ALA A 70 2.94 14.89 -21.94
C ALA A 70 2.05 13.89 -22.72
N ASN A 71 0.72 14.04 -22.66
CA ASN A 71 -0.25 13.11 -23.21
C ASN A 71 -1.20 13.76 -24.23
N ASN A 72 -0.65 14.65 -25.08
CA ASN A 72 -1.36 15.32 -26.17
C ASN A 72 -2.65 16.05 -25.73
N ASN A 73 -2.59 16.71 -24.57
CA ASN A 73 -3.68 17.45 -23.93
C ASN A 73 -4.93 16.58 -23.65
N LYS A 74 -4.72 15.29 -23.35
CA LYS A 74 -5.80 14.35 -23.01
C LYS A 74 -5.47 13.58 -21.74
N PHE A 75 -6.50 13.26 -20.97
CA PHE A 75 -6.39 12.25 -19.92
C PHE A 75 -6.15 10.86 -20.53
N ASP A 76 -5.61 9.93 -19.73
CA ASP A 76 -5.43 8.54 -20.15
C ASP A 76 -6.78 7.81 -20.22
N HIS A 77 -6.76 6.59 -20.74
CA HIS A 77 -7.90 5.68 -20.66
C HIS A 77 -8.30 5.46 -19.19
N ALA A 78 -9.61 5.51 -18.89
CA ALA A 78 -10.14 5.45 -17.54
C ALA A 78 -9.68 4.21 -16.75
N ASP A 79 -9.56 3.06 -17.40
CA ASP A 79 -9.08 1.82 -16.77
C ASP A 79 -7.59 1.83 -16.40
N ARG A 80 -6.78 2.69 -17.03
CA ARG A 80 -5.37 2.91 -16.66
C ARG A 80 -5.19 4.06 -15.68
N THR A 81 -6.18 4.93 -15.56
CA THR A 81 -6.17 6.03 -14.60
C THR A 81 -6.16 5.50 -13.17
N PHE A 82 -5.31 6.09 -12.33
CA PHE A 82 -5.29 5.79 -10.91
C PHE A 82 -6.66 6.11 -10.29
N SER A 83 -7.42 5.07 -9.97
CA SER A 83 -8.83 5.17 -9.57
C SER A 83 -9.15 4.44 -8.27
N ALA A 84 -8.29 3.54 -7.81
CA ALA A 84 -8.46 2.85 -6.54
C ALA A 84 -7.13 2.31 -6.01
N ILE A 85 -6.90 2.38 -4.70
CA ILE A 85 -5.71 1.80 -4.05
C ILE A 85 -5.62 0.30 -4.33
N THR A 86 -6.71 -0.42 -4.07
CA THR A 86 -6.79 -1.87 -4.24
C THR A 86 -6.60 -2.29 -5.69
N ARG A 87 -7.14 -1.54 -6.66
CA ARG A 87 -6.98 -1.83 -8.08
C ARG A 87 -5.53 -1.63 -8.51
N SER A 88 -4.92 -0.51 -8.16
CA SER A 88 -3.53 -0.22 -8.50
C SER A 88 -2.57 -1.23 -7.88
N TRP A 89 -2.80 -1.67 -6.65
CA TRP A 89 -2.04 -2.75 -6.03
C TRP A 89 -2.18 -4.08 -6.80
N ARG A 90 -3.41 -4.48 -7.14
CA ARG A 90 -3.65 -5.71 -7.92
C ARG A 90 -3.00 -5.64 -9.30
N HIS A 91 -3.01 -4.48 -9.93
CA HIS A 91 -2.37 -4.25 -11.23
C HIS A 91 -0.84 -4.41 -11.12
N CYS A 92 -0.21 -3.76 -10.13
CA CYS A 92 1.20 -3.93 -9.76
C CYS A 92 1.58 -5.38 -9.41
N GLN A 93 0.65 -6.30 -9.19
CA GLN A 93 0.91 -7.71 -8.87
C GLN A 93 0.66 -8.66 -10.05
N ARG A 94 0.05 -8.17 -11.14
CA ARG A 94 -0.42 -8.99 -12.26
C ARG A 94 0.16 -8.58 -13.59
N ASP A 95 0.27 -7.29 -13.86
CA ASP A 95 0.86 -6.80 -15.10
C ASP A 95 2.39 -6.95 -15.01
N THR A 96 2.98 -7.55 -16.05
CA THR A 96 4.43 -7.77 -16.16
C THR A 96 5.19 -6.48 -16.50
N SER A 97 4.49 -5.45 -16.96
CA SER A 97 5.05 -4.13 -17.28
C SER A 97 4.80 -3.11 -16.15
N ASP A 98 4.17 -3.51 -15.05
CA ASP A 98 3.86 -2.61 -13.93
C ASP A 98 4.57 -3.05 -12.64
N VAL A 99 5.74 -2.47 -12.42
CA VAL A 99 6.57 -2.66 -11.22
C VAL A 99 6.70 -1.37 -10.40
N LYS A 100 5.77 -0.41 -10.59
CA LYS A 100 5.85 0.91 -9.94
C LYS A 100 5.74 0.81 -8.42
N GLU A 101 6.54 1.62 -7.74
CA GLU A 101 6.53 1.78 -6.29
C GLU A 101 5.70 3.00 -5.89
N LEU A 102 5.44 3.10 -4.57
CA LEU A 102 4.79 4.28 -3.99
C LEU A 102 5.75 5.48 -4.01
N ILE A 103 5.15 6.67 -4.07
CA ILE A 103 5.82 7.97 -3.92
C ILE A 103 5.63 8.51 -2.49
N PRO A 104 6.48 9.44 -2.01
CA PRO A 104 6.37 10.01 -0.67
C PRO A 104 4.99 10.60 -0.32
N GLU A 105 4.26 11.12 -1.30
CA GLU A 105 2.95 11.76 -1.14
C GLU A 105 1.90 10.82 -0.55
N PHE A 106 2.03 9.49 -0.74
CA PHE A 106 1.18 8.49 -0.08
C PHE A 106 1.26 8.53 1.46
N TYR A 107 2.26 9.21 2.00
CA TYR A 107 2.53 9.36 3.43
C TYR A 107 2.31 10.78 3.93
N TYR A 108 1.86 11.75 3.13
CA TYR A 108 1.55 13.08 3.70
C TYR A 108 0.53 13.91 2.93
N LEU A 109 0.13 13.55 1.71
CA LEU A 109 -0.68 14.39 0.83
C LEU A 109 -2.06 13.75 0.58
N PRO A 110 -3.03 13.89 1.49
CA PRO A 110 -4.39 13.33 1.31
C PRO A 110 -5.12 13.87 0.07
N GLU A 111 -4.80 15.08 -0.36
CA GLU A 111 -5.44 15.77 -1.48
C GLU A 111 -5.30 15.00 -2.80
N MET A 112 -4.22 14.21 -2.97
CA MET A 112 -3.99 13.44 -4.20
C MET A 112 -5.07 12.40 -4.49
N PHE A 113 -5.85 12.02 -3.46
CA PHE A 113 -6.91 11.03 -3.57
C PHE A 113 -8.28 11.66 -3.90
N GLY A 114 -8.43 12.98 -3.81
CA GLY A 114 -9.67 13.70 -4.11
C GLY A 114 -9.62 14.41 -5.47
N ASN A 115 -10.73 14.41 -6.21
CA ASN A 115 -10.91 15.14 -7.46
C ASN A 115 -11.56 16.52 -7.21
N SER A 116 -10.96 17.33 -6.33
CA SER A 116 -11.48 18.65 -5.95
C SER A 116 -11.60 19.63 -7.12
N ASN A 117 -10.83 19.40 -8.18
CA ASN A 117 -10.84 20.22 -9.40
C ASN A 117 -11.96 19.82 -10.39
N GLY A 118 -12.73 18.76 -10.12
CA GLY A 118 -13.84 18.33 -10.96
C GLY A 118 -13.41 17.83 -12.34
N TYR A 119 -12.24 17.22 -12.47
CA TYR A 119 -11.74 16.72 -13.76
C TYR A 119 -12.62 15.59 -14.29
N HIS A 120 -12.83 15.56 -15.61
CA HIS A 120 -13.51 14.47 -16.30
C HIS A 120 -12.50 13.39 -16.69
N LEU A 121 -12.32 12.40 -15.81
CA LEU A 121 -11.32 11.34 -15.94
C LEU A 121 -11.79 10.11 -16.73
N GLY A 122 -12.98 10.20 -17.34
CA GLY A 122 -13.58 9.17 -18.18
C GLY A 122 -14.39 8.11 -17.41
N GLN A 123 -14.92 7.16 -18.18
CA GLN A 123 -15.71 6.02 -17.71
C GLN A 123 -14.93 4.73 -17.98
N ARG A 124 -14.86 3.85 -16.99
CA ARG A 124 -14.24 2.53 -17.11
C ARG A 124 -15.12 1.58 -17.90
N GLU A 125 -14.55 0.45 -18.33
CA GLU A 125 -15.29 -0.63 -19.01
C GLU A 125 -16.44 -1.22 -18.16
N ASP A 126 -16.30 -1.21 -16.83
CA ASP A 126 -17.35 -1.65 -15.89
C ASP A 126 -18.51 -0.63 -15.76
N GLY A 127 -18.47 0.48 -16.50
CA GLY A 127 -19.46 1.54 -16.50
C GLY A 127 -19.32 2.55 -15.37
N SER A 128 -18.37 2.38 -14.45
CA SER A 128 -18.15 3.33 -13.37
C SER A 128 -17.33 4.55 -13.83
N MET A 129 -17.69 5.71 -13.30
CA MET A 129 -16.98 6.96 -13.56
C MET A 129 -15.73 7.06 -12.70
N VAL A 130 -14.62 7.51 -13.28
CA VAL A 130 -13.41 7.82 -12.51
C VAL A 130 -13.53 9.23 -11.94
N CYS A 131 -13.42 9.35 -10.62
CA CYS A 131 -13.47 10.62 -9.90
C CYS A 131 -12.43 10.59 -8.76
N ASP A 132 -12.87 10.63 -7.51
CA ASP A 132 -12.05 10.35 -6.33
C ASP A 132 -11.44 8.95 -6.41
N VAL A 133 -10.28 8.78 -5.76
CA VAL A 133 -9.63 7.47 -5.65
C VAL A 133 -10.39 6.65 -4.62
N GLU A 134 -10.85 5.46 -5.02
CA GLU A 134 -11.48 4.52 -4.11
C GLU A 134 -10.46 4.04 -3.06
N LEU A 135 -10.75 4.35 -1.79
CA LEU A 135 -9.91 3.97 -0.66
C LEU A 135 -10.22 2.55 -0.18
N PRO A 136 -9.31 1.91 0.56
CA PRO A 136 -9.61 0.64 1.23
C PRO A 136 -10.76 0.81 2.24
N PRO A 137 -11.53 -0.26 2.54
CA PRO A 137 -12.70 -0.18 3.44
C PRO A 137 -12.42 0.37 4.84
N TRP A 138 -11.17 0.34 5.29
CA TRP A 138 -10.73 0.82 6.59
C TRP A 138 -10.42 2.33 6.64
N ALA A 139 -10.32 3.00 5.48
CA ALA A 139 -10.09 4.44 5.39
C ALA A 139 -11.38 5.12 4.92
N ASN A 140 -12.04 5.85 5.81
CA ASN A 140 -13.27 6.57 5.47
C ASN A 140 -12.99 7.82 4.63
N LYS A 141 -11.80 8.41 4.80
CA LYS A 141 -11.35 9.61 4.11
C LYS A 141 -9.84 9.55 3.83
N PRO A 142 -9.33 10.34 2.85
CA PRO A 142 -7.93 10.31 2.48
C PRO A 142 -6.95 10.54 3.63
N GLU A 143 -7.31 11.34 4.63
CA GLU A 143 -6.50 11.61 5.81
C GLU A 143 -6.32 10.37 6.68
N ASP A 144 -7.33 9.50 6.75
CA ASP A 144 -7.24 8.23 7.48
C ASP A 144 -6.20 7.33 6.82
N PHE A 145 -6.24 7.24 5.49
CA PHE A 145 -5.28 6.48 4.69
C PHE A 145 -3.84 6.97 4.91
N VAL A 146 -3.61 8.28 4.77
CA VAL A 146 -2.29 8.89 4.95
C VAL A 146 -1.79 8.70 6.38
N ARG A 147 -2.61 8.99 7.39
CA ARG A 147 -2.24 8.85 8.81
C ARG A 147 -1.82 7.41 9.13
N ILE A 148 -2.59 6.44 8.66
CA ILE A 148 -2.33 5.02 8.86
C ILE A 148 -1.03 4.60 8.17
N ASN A 149 -0.81 4.99 6.91
CA ASN A 149 0.45 4.72 6.21
C ASN A 149 1.68 5.32 6.91
N ARG A 150 1.58 6.52 7.50
CA ARG A 150 2.68 7.16 8.25
C ARG A 150 3.08 6.45 9.54
N MET A 151 2.18 5.67 10.12
CA MET A 151 2.43 4.95 11.37
C MET A 151 3.15 3.60 11.14
N ARG A 152 3.42 3.22 9.88
CA ARG A 152 4.18 1.99 9.56
C ARG A 152 5.25 2.23 8.49
N GLY A 153 6.16 1.26 8.37
CA GLY A 153 7.22 1.26 7.36
C GLY A 153 8.37 2.24 7.62
N PRO A 154 9.26 2.45 6.64
CA PRO A 154 10.44 3.31 6.79
C PRO A 154 10.13 4.75 7.18
N GLU A 155 8.97 5.28 6.77
CA GLU A 155 8.55 6.64 7.13
C GLU A 155 8.19 6.76 8.60
N ALA A 156 7.63 5.71 9.21
CA ALA A 156 7.44 5.68 10.67
C ALA A 156 8.80 5.72 11.39
N VAL A 157 9.82 5.02 10.88
CA VAL A 157 11.19 5.05 11.44
C VAL A 157 11.77 6.47 11.36
N ARG A 158 11.65 7.12 10.19
CA ARG A 158 12.14 8.50 9.99
C ARG A 158 11.44 9.52 10.87
N ALA A 159 10.14 9.32 11.11
CA ALA A 159 9.33 10.20 11.94
C ALA A 159 9.42 9.91 13.45
N LEU A 160 10.29 9.00 13.89
CA LEU A 160 10.35 8.50 15.28
C LEU A 160 9.00 8.00 15.79
N ASN A 161 8.20 7.44 14.88
CA ASN A 161 6.83 7.00 15.08
C ASN A 161 6.73 5.46 15.04
N VAL A 162 7.79 4.78 15.51
CA VAL A 162 7.86 3.32 15.64
C VAL A 162 7.70 2.97 17.11
N PHE A 163 6.61 2.29 17.42
CA PHE A 163 6.31 1.82 18.77
C PHE A 163 6.85 0.41 18.99
N HIS A 164 6.84 -0.05 20.24
CA HIS A 164 7.31 -1.39 20.58
C HIS A 164 6.58 -2.44 19.74
N HIS A 165 7.28 -3.46 19.24
CA HIS A 165 6.72 -4.36 18.22
C HIS A 165 5.40 -5.05 18.64
N LEU A 166 5.17 -5.20 19.95
CA LEU A 166 3.95 -5.74 20.56
C LEU A 166 2.71 -4.87 20.41
N THR A 167 2.86 -3.57 20.14
CA THR A 167 1.74 -2.65 19.93
C THR A 167 1.11 -2.81 18.55
N TYR A 168 1.76 -3.56 17.65
CA TYR A 168 1.26 -3.89 16.33
C TYR A 168 0.50 -5.22 16.36
N GLU A 169 -0.75 -5.18 15.90
CA GLU A 169 -1.61 -6.35 15.74
C GLU A 169 -0.99 -7.42 14.83
N GLY A 170 -1.00 -8.68 15.28
CA GLY A 170 -0.40 -9.83 14.57
C GLY A 170 1.10 -10.05 14.82
N SER A 171 1.76 -9.23 15.63
CA SER A 171 3.18 -9.38 15.99
C SER A 171 3.51 -10.58 16.88
N VAL A 172 2.49 -11.19 17.50
CA VAL A 172 2.62 -12.37 18.36
C VAL A 172 1.47 -13.33 18.09
N SER A 173 1.79 -14.57 17.74
CA SER A 173 0.83 -15.67 17.84
C SER A 173 0.78 -16.11 19.29
N LEU A 174 -0.34 -15.87 19.97
CA LEU A 174 -0.53 -16.35 21.36
C LEU A 174 -0.58 -17.88 21.42
N ASP A 175 -0.92 -18.53 20.30
CA ASP A 175 -1.01 -19.98 20.19
C ASP A 175 0.36 -20.66 20.08
N SER A 176 1.42 -19.92 19.76
CA SER A 176 2.79 -20.45 19.74
C SER A 176 3.50 -20.36 21.10
N ILE A 177 2.90 -19.70 22.10
CA ILE A 177 3.46 -19.55 23.43
C ILE A 177 2.97 -20.70 24.32
N THR A 178 3.86 -21.65 24.59
CA THR A 178 3.59 -22.85 25.40
C THR A 178 3.65 -22.61 26.91
N ASP A 179 4.36 -21.55 27.34
CA ASP A 179 4.47 -21.18 28.76
C ASP A 179 3.30 -20.28 29.19
N PRO A 180 2.46 -20.72 30.14
CA PRO A 180 1.30 -19.95 30.61
C PRO A 180 1.66 -18.61 31.26
N ALA A 181 2.78 -18.53 31.98
CA ALA A 181 3.19 -17.31 32.68
C ALA A 181 3.69 -16.25 31.69
N LEU A 182 4.48 -16.69 30.69
CA LEU A 182 4.91 -15.81 29.60
C LEU A 182 3.73 -15.34 28.75
N ARG A 183 2.71 -16.19 28.55
CA ARG A 183 1.49 -15.82 27.82
C ARG A 183 0.71 -14.72 28.54
N GLU A 184 0.53 -14.83 29.85
CA GLU A 184 -0.17 -13.82 30.67
C GLU A 184 0.58 -12.48 30.69
N VAL A 185 1.90 -12.48 30.89
CA VAL A 185 2.71 -11.24 30.83
C VAL A 185 2.62 -10.57 29.45
N ARG A 186 2.60 -11.38 28.38
CA ARG A 186 2.48 -10.88 27.00
C ARG A 186 1.10 -10.28 26.74
N LEU A 187 0.04 -10.95 27.22
CA LEU A 187 -1.34 -10.47 27.14
C LEU A 187 -1.52 -9.16 27.88
N ASP A 188 -0.93 -9.02 29.06
CA ASP A 188 -1.03 -7.82 29.88
C ASP A 188 -0.34 -6.62 29.19
N THR A 189 0.86 -6.83 28.66
CA THR A 189 1.58 -5.79 27.87
C THR A 189 0.78 -5.35 26.65
N THR A 190 0.17 -6.30 25.92
CA THR A 190 -0.69 -6.01 24.76
C THR A 190 -1.99 -5.30 25.14
N ARG A 191 -2.52 -5.50 26.36
CA ARG A 191 -3.75 -4.86 26.84
C ARG A 191 -3.53 -3.44 27.35
N TYR A 192 -2.34 -3.13 27.87
CA TYR A 192 -2.01 -1.80 28.41
C TYR A 192 -1.65 -0.78 27.33
N ASP A 193 -1.02 -1.20 26.23
CA ASP A 193 -0.63 -0.30 25.14
C ASP A 193 -1.73 -0.22 24.05
N THR A 194 -2.30 0.97 23.85
CA THR A 194 -3.31 1.25 22.81
C THR A 194 -2.85 0.78 21.43
N HIS A 195 -3.57 -0.16 20.82
CA HIS A 195 -3.21 -0.82 19.57
C HIS A 195 -3.03 0.16 18.38
N VAL A 196 -1.90 0.05 17.67
CA VAL A 196 -1.66 0.72 16.37
C VAL A 196 -1.85 -0.32 15.25
N THR A 197 -3.06 -0.42 14.71
CA THR A 197 -3.39 -1.34 13.60
C THR A 197 -3.19 -0.66 12.24
N VAL A 198 -2.42 -1.27 11.32
CA VAL A 198 -2.29 -0.87 9.90
C VAL A 198 -1.86 -2.04 9.01
N THR A 199 -2.78 -2.60 8.24
CA THR A 199 -2.46 -3.54 7.16
C THR A 199 -2.86 -2.93 5.83
N MET A 200 -2.00 -2.99 4.81
CA MET A 200 -2.34 -2.76 3.38
C MET A 200 -3.22 -3.91 2.82
N ASP A 201 -3.85 -4.67 3.70
CA ASP A 201 -4.83 -5.69 3.35
C ASP A 201 -6.22 -5.03 3.31
N THR A 202 -7.09 -5.53 2.46
CA THR A 202 -8.45 -4.99 2.24
C THR A 202 -9.41 -5.26 3.41
N ASN A 203 -8.90 -5.82 4.50
CA ASN A 203 -9.68 -6.24 5.66
C ASN A 203 -9.90 -5.08 6.65
N PRO A 204 -11.08 -4.99 7.28
CA PRO A 204 -11.40 -3.93 8.24
C PRO A 204 -10.57 -4.09 9.54
N PRO A 205 -10.30 -3.01 10.29
CA PRO A 205 -9.72 -3.09 11.62
C PRO A 205 -10.77 -3.65 12.58
N THR A 206 -10.36 -4.44 13.57
CA THR A 206 -11.26 -4.92 14.62
C THR A 206 -11.75 -3.77 15.50
N PRO A 207 -13.05 -3.73 15.88
CA PRO A 207 -13.60 -2.68 16.73
C PRO A 207 -12.99 -2.71 18.14
N PRO A 208 -12.81 -1.55 18.80
CA PRO A 208 -12.23 -1.48 20.14
C PRO A 208 -13.13 -2.17 21.16
N HIS A 209 -12.55 -3.01 22.02
CA HIS A 209 -13.24 -3.55 23.19
C HIS A 209 -13.40 -2.46 24.26
N PRO A 210 -14.54 -2.42 24.99
CA PRO A 210 -14.72 -1.49 26.09
C PRO A 210 -13.68 -1.75 27.20
N PRO A 211 -13.26 -0.71 27.94
CA PRO A 211 -12.25 -0.85 28.98
C PRO A 211 -12.72 -1.84 30.07
N PRO A 212 -11.81 -2.65 30.65
CA PRO A 212 -12.16 -3.53 31.75
C PRO A 212 -12.62 -2.72 32.97
N ILE A 213 -13.76 -3.12 33.55
CA ILE A 213 -14.24 -2.61 34.84
C ILE A 213 -13.34 -3.22 35.92
N TYR A 214 -12.40 -2.43 36.45
CA TYR A 214 -11.61 -2.86 37.60
C TYR A 214 -12.45 -2.75 38.89
N PRO A 215 -12.54 -3.79 39.72
CA PRO A 215 -13.10 -3.64 41.06
C PRO A 215 -12.21 -2.72 41.90
N ALA A 216 -12.85 -1.87 42.72
CA ALA A 216 -12.14 -0.97 43.62
C ALA A 216 -11.27 -1.78 44.61
N PRO A 217 -10.03 -1.35 44.88
CA PRO A 217 -9.15 -2.05 45.81
C PRO A 217 -9.72 -2.02 47.25
N PRO A 218 -9.43 -3.05 48.06
CA PRO A 218 -9.91 -3.19 49.43
C PRO A 218 -9.37 -2.13 50.38
#